data_AF-A0A9Q9ET30-F1
#
_entry.id   AF-A0A9Q9ET30-F1
#
_cell.length_a   1.000
_cell.length_b   1.000
_cell.length_c   1.000
_cell.angle_alpha   90.00
_cell.angle_beta   90.00
_cell.angle_gamma   90.00
#
_symmetry.space_group_name_H-M   'P 1'
#
loop_
_entity.id
_entity.type
_entity.pdbx_description
1 polymer ?
#
loop_
_entity_poly.entity_id
_entity_poly.type
_entity_poly.pdbx_seq_one_letter_code
_entity_poly.pdbx_strand_id
1 'polypeptide(L)'
;MFCKTMQNPRLCKRLIEMILFDTIGKITYVSVQHNIKTYEQAKSVRFDVLVQAENDKFYDVEMQVSNERNIPKRMRFYQAALDISFLNKGNSYNNLNDSFIIFICLFDIIGKNRPVYTFENLCIEDKNTPLQDGTKKVIINAEAFENTDDKELKDFLTYLKTGKANNEFTREIETMIQTVKQNEQARQEYRLLSTFEMDINDKAEYRVKRETAKNMKLKNFDTVLIKEITGLSEAEIEKL
;
A
#
# COMPACT_ATOMS: atom_id res chain seq x y z
N MET A 1 3.49 8.86 9.28
CA MET A 1 2.40 9.84 9.51
C MET A 1 1.04 9.28 9.13
N PHE A 2 0.85 8.83 7.88
CA PHE A 2 -0.41 8.25 7.39
C PHE A 2 -0.99 7.17 8.33
N CYS A 3 -0.20 6.13 8.63
CA CYS A 3 -0.56 5.04 9.53
C CYS A 3 -1.08 5.53 10.89
N LYS A 4 -0.38 6.48 11.54
CA LYS A 4 -0.79 7.04 12.84
C LYS A 4 -2.09 7.85 12.74
N THR A 5 -2.30 8.62 11.67
CA THR A 5 -3.56 9.33 11.44
C THR A 5 -4.73 8.36 11.27
N MET A 6 -4.51 7.26 10.54
CA MET A 6 -5.53 6.24 10.29
C MET A 6 -5.84 5.34 11.50
N GLN A 7 -5.11 5.47 12.61
CA GLN A 7 -5.53 4.89 13.90
C GLN A 7 -6.83 5.51 14.40
N ASN A 8 -7.19 6.71 13.96
CA ASN A 8 -8.47 7.32 14.26
C ASN A 8 -9.58 6.66 13.41
N PRO A 9 -10.50 5.87 14.00
CA PRO A 9 -11.47 5.10 13.24
C PRO A 9 -12.46 5.99 12.46
N ARG A 10 -12.76 7.21 12.95
CA ARG A 10 -13.63 8.16 12.24
C ARG A 10 -12.99 8.62 10.93
N LEU A 11 -11.70 8.98 10.97
CA LEU A 11 -10.97 9.42 9.79
C LEU A 11 -10.74 8.26 8.81
N CYS A 12 -10.39 7.09 9.32
CA CYS A 12 -10.18 5.89 8.51
C CYS A 12 -11.48 5.47 7.82
N LYS A 13 -12.60 5.45 8.55
CA LYS A 13 -13.92 5.19 7.98
C LYS A 13 -14.25 6.15 6.85
N ARG A 14 -14.18 7.45 7.12
CA ARG A 14 -14.48 8.50 6.13
C ARG A 14 -13.61 8.39 4.88
N LEU A 15 -12.32 8.04 5.05
CA LEU A 15 -11.41 7.78 3.93
C LEU A 15 -11.88 6.63 3.04
N ILE A 16 -12.21 5.49 3.64
CA ILE A 16 -12.62 4.29 2.91
C ILE A 16 -13.95 4.54 2.18
N GLU A 17 -14.92 5.18 2.84
CA GLU A 17 -16.23 5.49 2.25
C GLU A 17 -16.10 6.42 1.05
N MET A 18 -15.26 7.46 1.17
CA MET A 18 -14.95 8.39 0.09
C MET A 18 -14.27 7.68 -1.10
N ILE A 19 -13.35 6.74 -0.85
CA ILE A 19 -12.63 6.01 -1.91
C ILE A 19 -13.54 5.02 -2.64
N LEU A 20 -14.39 4.32 -1.89
CA LEU A 20 -15.25 3.27 -2.44
C LEU A 20 -16.56 3.80 -3.01
N PHE A 21 -16.89 5.07 -2.74
CA PHE A 21 -18.21 5.65 -3.02
C PHE A 21 -19.34 4.78 -2.42
N ASP A 22 -19.09 4.23 -1.24
CA ASP A 22 -19.99 3.31 -0.56
C ASP A 22 -19.94 3.54 0.95
N THR A 23 -21.01 3.18 1.65
CA THR A 23 -21.05 3.24 3.11
C THR A 23 -20.49 1.94 3.68
N ILE A 24 -19.53 2.05 4.59
CA ILE A 24 -19.07 0.87 5.33
C ILE A 24 -19.78 0.79 6.67
N GLY A 25 -19.91 -0.44 7.18
CA GLY A 25 -20.40 -0.67 8.54
C GLY A 25 -19.56 0.08 9.58
N LYS A 26 -19.97 0.04 10.85
CA LYS A 26 -19.10 0.57 11.90
C LYS A 26 -17.80 -0.24 11.93
N ILE A 27 -16.68 0.45 12.11
CA ILE A 27 -15.37 -0.20 12.25
C ILE A 27 -15.33 -0.91 13.61
N THR A 28 -15.15 -2.22 13.60
CA THR A 28 -14.98 -3.05 14.79
C THR A 28 -13.52 -3.15 15.21
N TYR A 29 -12.61 -3.06 14.23
CA TYR A 29 -11.18 -3.22 14.45
C TYR A 29 -10.37 -2.37 13.48
N VAL A 30 -9.33 -1.70 14.01
CA VAL A 30 -8.28 -1.03 13.23
C VAL A 30 -6.93 -1.51 13.75
N SER A 31 -6.10 -2.06 12.86
CA SER A 31 -4.71 -2.38 13.13
C SER A 31 -3.82 -1.58 12.19
N VAL A 32 -2.73 -1.06 12.72
CA VAL A 32 -1.80 -0.23 11.95
C VAL A 32 -0.42 -0.87 12.02
N GLN A 33 0.25 -0.99 10.88
CA GLN A 33 1.50 -1.76 10.73
C GLN A 33 1.33 -3.22 11.19
N HIS A 34 0.22 -3.83 10.79
CA HIS A 34 -0.13 -5.19 11.18
C HIS A 34 0.78 -6.19 10.47
N ASN A 35 1.64 -6.87 11.23
CA ASN A 35 2.56 -7.86 10.70
C ASN A 35 1.92 -9.24 10.73
N ILE A 36 1.79 -9.87 9.57
CA ILE A 36 1.41 -11.28 9.46
C ILE A 36 2.68 -12.09 9.22
N LYS A 37 3.05 -12.87 10.24
CA LYS A 37 4.09 -13.89 10.11
C LYS A 37 3.49 -15.07 9.35
N THR A 38 3.85 -15.19 8.09
CA THR A 38 3.70 -16.44 7.34
C THR A 38 4.66 -17.51 7.89
N TYR A 39 4.55 -18.75 7.42
CA TYR A 39 5.50 -19.84 7.72
C TYR A 39 6.97 -19.36 7.65
N GLU A 40 7.88 -19.96 8.43
CA GLU A 40 9.28 -19.47 8.65
C GLU A 40 10.09 -19.12 7.39
N GLN A 41 9.72 -19.64 6.22
CA GLN A 41 10.39 -19.39 4.94
C GLN A 41 9.63 -18.46 3.98
N ALA A 42 8.42 -18.03 4.33
CA ALA A 42 7.58 -17.21 3.48
C ALA A 42 7.76 -15.70 3.75
N LYS A 43 7.52 -14.88 2.72
CA LYS A 43 7.61 -13.42 2.81
C LYS A 43 6.54 -12.90 3.76
N SER A 44 6.93 -12.24 4.85
CA SER A 44 5.99 -11.57 5.75
C SER A 44 5.27 -10.43 5.06
N VAL A 45 4.00 -10.21 5.41
CA VAL A 45 3.23 -9.03 5.01
C VAL A 45 3.11 -8.09 6.19
N ARG A 46 3.27 -6.80 5.91
CA ARG A 46 2.95 -5.73 6.87
C ARG A 46 1.92 -4.82 6.21
N PHE A 47 0.73 -4.82 6.77
CA PHE A 47 -0.35 -3.94 6.34
C PHE A 47 -0.21 -2.59 7.03
N ASP A 48 -0.23 -1.51 6.26
CA ASP A 48 -0.17 -0.14 6.77
C ASP A 48 -1.37 0.13 7.67
N VAL A 49 -2.58 -0.17 7.18
CA VAL A 49 -3.85 -0.01 7.90
C VAL A 49 -4.79 -1.15 7.52
N LEU A 50 -4.99 -2.09 8.44
CA LEU A 50 -5.98 -3.16 8.31
C LEU A 50 -7.22 -2.82 9.12
N VAL A 51 -8.37 -2.84 8.47
CA VAL A 51 -9.68 -2.50 9.04
C VAL A 51 -10.63 -3.67 8.89
N GLN A 52 -11.39 -3.96 9.95
CA GLN A 52 -12.57 -4.83 9.90
C GLN A 52 -13.81 -4.00 10.22
N ALA A 53 -14.86 -4.16 9.41
CA ALA A 53 -16.16 -3.56 9.65
C ALA A 53 -17.16 -4.57 10.23
N GLU A 54 -18.26 -4.09 10.84
CA GLU A 54 -19.33 -4.91 11.43
C GLU A 54 -20.02 -5.85 10.43
N ASN A 55 -19.94 -5.55 9.13
CA ASN A 55 -20.45 -6.43 8.07
C ASN A 55 -19.43 -7.49 7.65
N ASP A 56 -18.44 -7.77 8.50
CA ASP A 56 -17.42 -8.79 8.29
C ASP A 56 -16.56 -8.56 7.03
N LYS A 57 -16.48 -7.33 6.53
CA LYS A 57 -15.59 -6.95 5.41
C LYS A 57 -14.25 -6.46 5.92
N PHE A 58 -13.18 -6.85 5.22
CA PHE A 58 -11.82 -6.40 5.49
C PHE A 58 -11.35 -5.37 4.48
N TYR A 59 -10.68 -4.32 4.97
CA TYR A 59 -10.07 -3.29 4.15
C TYR A 59 -8.60 -3.15 4.53
N ASP A 60 -7.73 -3.33 3.56
CA ASP A 60 -6.32 -3.01 3.67
C ASP A 60 -6.05 -1.71 2.92
N VAL A 61 -5.53 -0.69 3.62
CA VAL A 61 -5.27 0.64 3.06
C VAL A 61 -3.79 0.97 3.16
N GLU A 62 -3.15 1.05 2.00
CA GLU A 62 -1.72 1.23 1.80
C GLU A 62 -1.41 2.59 1.19
N MET A 63 -0.35 3.27 1.67
CA MET A 63 0.12 4.52 1.07
C MET A 63 1.43 4.28 0.32
N GLN A 64 1.46 4.61 -0.99
CA GLN A 64 2.64 4.42 -1.82
C GLN A 64 3.15 5.76 -2.38
N VAL A 65 4.35 6.14 -1.93
CA VAL A 65 5.02 7.39 -2.33
C VAL A 65 5.85 7.21 -3.62
N SER A 66 6.51 6.06 -3.78
CA SER A 66 7.41 5.78 -4.90
C SER A 66 6.93 4.62 -5.76
N ASN A 67 7.25 4.66 -7.06
CA ASN A 67 6.83 3.62 -8.00
C ASN A 67 7.83 2.45 -8.04
N GLU A 68 7.53 1.39 -7.30
CA GLU A 68 8.30 0.13 -7.31
C GLU A 68 7.89 -0.84 -8.44
N ARG A 69 6.92 -0.46 -9.29
CA ARG A 69 6.39 -1.25 -10.42
C ARG A 69 5.89 -2.65 -10.04
N ASN A 70 5.49 -2.85 -8.79
CA ASN A 70 5.10 -4.14 -8.23
C ASN A 70 3.69 -4.16 -7.61
N ILE A 71 2.97 -3.03 -7.61
CA ILE A 71 1.67 -2.86 -6.95
C ILE A 71 0.67 -3.97 -7.30
N PRO A 72 0.43 -4.34 -8.58
CA PRO A 72 -0.52 -5.39 -8.90
C PRO A 72 -0.17 -6.75 -8.26
N LYS A 73 1.11 -7.09 -8.21
CA LYS A 73 1.60 -8.33 -7.59
C LYS A 73 1.52 -8.26 -6.07
N ARG A 74 1.81 -7.09 -5.47
CA ARG A 74 1.65 -6.84 -4.02
C ARG A 74 0.19 -6.98 -3.61
N MET A 75 -0.75 -6.35 -4.31
CA MET A 75 -2.17 -6.45 -4.00
C MET A 75 -2.66 -7.91 -4.02
N ARG A 76 -2.24 -8.71 -5.00
CA ARG A 76 -2.55 -10.16 -5.02
C ARG A 76 -1.98 -10.89 -3.81
N PHE A 77 -0.73 -10.61 -3.44
CA PHE A 77 -0.07 -11.25 -2.30
C PHE A 77 -0.73 -10.87 -0.97
N TYR A 78 -1.10 -9.60 -0.82
CA TYR A 78 -1.74 -9.04 0.36
C TYR A 78 -3.12 -9.64 0.57
N GLN A 79 -3.90 -9.74 -0.49
CA GLN A 79 -5.20 -10.42 -0.45
C GLN A 79 -5.06 -11.89 0.00
N ALA A 80 -4.14 -12.65 -0.60
CA ALA A 80 -3.91 -14.03 -0.19
C ALA A 80 -3.45 -14.15 1.28
N ALA A 81 -2.65 -13.20 1.77
CA ALA A 81 -2.22 -13.19 3.16
C ALA A 81 -3.37 -12.88 4.12
N LEU A 82 -4.31 -12.01 3.75
CA LEU A 82 -5.55 -11.80 4.51
C LEU A 82 -6.39 -13.08 4.54
N ASP A 83 -6.65 -13.69 3.38
CA ASP A 83 -7.46 -14.90 3.26
C ASP A 83 -6.90 -16.04 4.14
N ILE A 84 -5.58 -16.23 4.14
CA ILE A 84 -4.89 -17.24 4.99
C ILE A 84 -5.04 -16.92 6.48
N SER A 85 -5.06 -15.64 6.84
CA SER A 85 -5.05 -15.21 8.24
C SER A 85 -6.43 -15.27 8.89
N PHE A 86 -7.49 -15.18 8.09
CA PHE A 86 -8.87 -15.18 8.57
C PHE A 86 -9.64 -16.47 8.24
N LEU A 87 -9.09 -17.38 7.42
CA LEU A 87 -9.66 -18.70 7.19
C LEU A 87 -8.91 -19.82 7.95
N ASN A 88 -9.51 -20.28 9.05
CA ASN A 88 -8.96 -21.39 9.82
C ASN A 88 -9.12 -22.75 9.13
N LYS A 89 -8.18 -23.66 9.39
CA LYS A 89 -8.23 -25.05 8.92
C LYS A 89 -9.54 -25.71 9.37
N GLY A 90 -10.27 -26.30 8.42
CA GLY A 90 -11.54 -26.99 8.67
C GLY A 90 -12.79 -26.12 8.46
N ASN A 91 -12.63 -24.81 8.26
CA ASN A 91 -13.75 -23.93 7.89
C ASN A 91 -14.09 -24.03 6.39
N SER A 92 -15.34 -23.74 6.05
CA SER A 92 -15.81 -23.65 4.66
C SER A 92 -15.22 -22.44 3.96
N TYR A 93 -14.89 -22.56 2.67
CA TYR A 93 -14.49 -21.41 1.83
C TYR A 93 -15.61 -20.36 1.70
N ASN A 94 -16.88 -20.75 1.87
CA ASN A 94 -18.00 -19.81 1.90
C ASN A 94 -17.97 -18.87 3.11
N ASN A 95 -17.11 -19.14 4.10
CA ASN A 95 -16.92 -18.28 5.25
C ASN A 95 -15.80 -17.25 5.01
N LEU A 96 -15.19 -17.22 3.80
CA LEU A 96 -14.26 -16.15 3.44
C LEU A 96 -14.98 -14.82 3.39
N ASN A 97 -14.38 -13.85 4.07
CA ASN A 97 -14.84 -12.49 4.14
C ASN A 97 -14.56 -11.74 2.84
N ASP A 98 -15.43 -10.81 2.45
CA ASP A 98 -15.10 -9.87 1.38
C ASP A 98 -13.85 -9.06 1.78
N SER A 99 -12.93 -8.91 0.84
CA SER A 99 -11.65 -8.20 1.06
C SER A 99 -11.39 -7.12 0.02
N PHE A 100 -10.95 -5.96 0.51
CA PHE A 100 -10.67 -4.77 -0.26
C PHE A 100 -9.20 -4.39 -0.06
N ILE A 101 -8.41 -4.43 -1.12
CA ILE A 101 -7.03 -3.94 -1.10
C ILE A 101 -6.97 -2.57 -1.77
N ILE A 102 -6.65 -1.52 -1.01
CA ILE A 102 -6.70 -0.12 -1.43
C ILE A 102 -5.29 0.45 -1.40
N PHE A 103 -4.76 0.82 -2.56
CA PHE A 103 -3.47 1.52 -2.67
C PHE A 103 -3.69 3.00 -3.00
N ILE A 104 -3.23 3.88 -2.11
CA ILE A 104 -3.19 5.33 -2.32
C ILE A 104 -1.82 5.71 -2.87
N CYS A 105 -1.75 6.00 -4.17
CA CYS A 105 -0.50 6.31 -4.86
C CYS A 105 -0.37 7.81 -5.09
N LEU A 106 0.83 8.36 -4.83
CA LEU A 106 1.14 9.76 -5.16
C LEU A 106 1.46 9.99 -6.65
N PHE A 107 1.34 8.95 -7.47
CA PHE A 107 1.67 8.89 -8.90
C PHE A 107 0.67 8.00 -9.66
N ASP A 108 0.54 8.19 -10.97
CA ASP A 108 -0.31 7.34 -11.81
C ASP A 108 0.38 6.01 -12.19
N ILE A 109 0.12 4.95 -11.42
CA ILE A 109 0.65 3.60 -11.70
C ILE A 109 0.01 2.96 -12.94
N ILE A 110 -1.23 3.31 -13.28
CA ILE A 110 -1.97 2.70 -14.40
C ILE A 110 -1.73 3.45 -15.71
N GLY A 111 -1.41 4.75 -15.63
CA GLY A 111 -1.07 5.59 -16.78
C GLY A 111 -2.28 5.97 -17.64
N LYS A 112 -3.46 6.11 -17.01
CA LYS A 112 -4.73 6.46 -17.68
C LYS A 112 -5.35 7.75 -17.12
N ASN A 113 -4.64 8.45 -16.25
CA ASN A 113 -5.00 9.73 -15.66
C ASN A 113 -6.40 9.75 -15.02
N ARG A 114 -6.83 8.65 -14.40
CA ARG A 114 -8.05 8.60 -13.59
C ARG A 114 -7.71 8.72 -12.10
N PRO A 115 -8.56 9.35 -11.29
CA PRO A 115 -8.38 9.48 -9.84
C PRO A 115 -8.53 8.14 -9.11
N VAL A 116 -9.39 7.26 -9.63
CA VAL A 116 -9.74 5.96 -9.03
C VAL A 116 -9.72 4.89 -10.11
N TYR A 117 -9.09 3.77 -9.79
CA TYR A 117 -9.14 2.54 -10.58
C TYR A 117 -9.64 1.40 -9.69
N THR A 118 -10.79 0.82 -10.05
CA THR A 118 -11.36 -0.32 -9.35
C THR A 118 -11.26 -1.56 -10.23
N PHE A 119 -10.80 -2.65 -9.64
CA PHE A 119 -10.62 -3.93 -10.31
C PHE A 119 -11.35 -5.03 -9.53
N GLU A 120 -12.15 -5.79 -10.27
CA GLU A 120 -12.87 -6.98 -9.85
C GLU A 120 -12.63 -8.10 -10.89
N ASN A 121 -12.87 -9.34 -10.50
CA ASN A 121 -12.80 -10.47 -11.42
C ASN A 121 -14.08 -10.52 -12.27
N LEU A 122 -13.92 -10.32 -13.58
CA LEU A 122 -14.99 -10.36 -14.59
C LEU A 122 -14.74 -11.51 -15.55
N CYS A 123 -15.80 -12.09 -16.10
CA CYS A 123 -15.70 -13.04 -17.21
C CYS A 123 -15.10 -12.34 -18.45
N ILE A 124 -14.14 -12.99 -19.11
CA ILE A 124 -13.44 -12.43 -20.26
C ILE A 124 -14.34 -12.44 -21.50
N GLU A 125 -15.13 -13.50 -21.63
CA GLU A 125 -16.09 -13.73 -22.71
C GLU A 125 -17.31 -12.81 -22.59
N ASP A 126 -17.73 -12.47 -21.37
CA ASP A 126 -18.78 -11.50 -21.06
C ASP A 126 -18.39 -10.59 -19.89
N LYS A 127 -17.95 -9.37 -20.22
CA LYS A 127 -17.50 -8.38 -19.23
C LYS A 127 -18.60 -7.85 -18.31
N ASN A 128 -19.87 -8.17 -18.56
CA ASN A 128 -20.98 -7.80 -17.68
C ASN A 128 -21.21 -8.83 -16.56
N THR A 129 -20.52 -9.97 -16.61
CA THR A 129 -20.68 -11.05 -15.63
C THR A 129 -19.53 -11.04 -14.61
N PRO A 130 -19.76 -10.56 -13.37
CA PRO A 130 -18.77 -10.64 -12.30
C PRO A 130 -18.67 -12.05 -11.71
N LEU A 131 -17.48 -12.45 -11.28
CA LEU A 131 -17.23 -13.74 -10.62
C LEU A 131 -17.85 -13.82 -9.22
N GLN A 132 -18.02 -12.67 -8.55
CA GLN A 132 -18.59 -12.55 -7.19
C GLN A 132 -17.79 -13.32 -6.13
N ASP A 133 -16.46 -13.30 -6.20
CA ASP A 133 -15.57 -13.95 -5.24
C ASP A 133 -15.31 -13.15 -3.95
N GLY A 134 -16.01 -12.03 -3.77
CA GLY A 134 -15.85 -11.15 -2.60
C GLY A 134 -14.61 -10.26 -2.63
N THR A 135 -13.85 -10.24 -3.73
CA THR A 135 -12.55 -9.55 -3.77
C THR A 135 -12.59 -8.27 -4.61
N LYS A 136 -12.03 -7.19 -4.06
CA LYS A 136 -11.92 -5.90 -4.76
C LYS A 136 -10.55 -5.27 -4.57
N LYS A 137 -10.02 -4.70 -5.63
CA LYS A 137 -8.75 -3.97 -5.63
C LYS A 137 -8.98 -2.55 -6.09
N VAL A 138 -8.56 -1.57 -5.30
CA VAL A 138 -8.72 -0.14 -5.63
C VAL A 138 -7.37 0.53 -5.61
N ILE A 139 -7.11 1.34 -6.64
CA ILE A 139 -5.92 2.18 -6.73
C ILE A 139 -6.37 3.62 -6.86
N ILE A 140 -5.96 4.44 -5.92
CA ILE A 140 -6.12 5.89 -5.96
C ILE A 140 -4.87 6.50 -6.58
N ASN A 141 -5.07 7.41 -7.53
CA ASN A 141 -4.01 8.18 -8.17
C ASN A 141 -4.17 9.65 -7.78
N ALA A 142 -3.29 10.13 -6.89
CA ALA A 142 -3.33 11.50 -6.43
C ALA A 142 -2.94 12.52 -7.51
N GLU A 143 -2.29 12.14 -8.61
CA GLU A 143 -1.97 13.08 -9.72
C GLU A 143 -3.21 13.51 -10.50
N ALA A 144 -4.24 12.67 -10.55
CA ALA A 144 -5.46 12.94 -11.27
C ALA A 144 -6.49 13.70 -10.42
N PHE A 145 -6.05 14.54 -9.46
CA PHE A 145 -6.94 15.30 -8.57
C PHE A 145 -7.86 16.26 -9.33
N GLU A 146 -7.49 16.70 -10.54
CA GLU A 146 -8.34 17.54 -11.38
C GLU A 146 -9.43 16.74 -12.12
N ASN A 147 -9.29 15.42 -12.21
CA ASN A 147 -10.13 14.55 -13.05
C ASN A 147 -11.21 13.80 -12.24
N THR A 148 -11.71 14.42 -11.16
CA THR A 148 -12.85 13.92 -10.39
C THR A 148 -13.86 15.03 -10.18
N ASP A 149 -15.14 14.70 -10.35
CA ASP A 149 -16.27 15.59 -10.03
C ASP A 149 -16.63 15.54 -8.55
N ASP A 150 -16.19 14.50 -7.84
CA ASP A 150 -16.34 14.41 -6.39
C ASP A 150 -15.42 15.42 -5.70
N LYS A 151 -16.04 16.43 -5.07
CA LYS A 151 -15.34 17.52 -4.41
C LYS A 151 -14.52 17.06 -3.20
N GLU A 152 -15.02 16.10 -2.43
CA GLU A 152 -14.34 15.63 -1.22
C GLU A 152 -13.08 14.84 -1.59
N LEU A 153 -13.21 13.93 -2.57
CA LEU A 153 -12.08 13.21 -3.13
C LEU A 153 -11.08 14.18 -3.77
N LYS A 154 -11.54 15.17 -4.56
CA LYS A 154 -10.67 16.20 -5.15
C LYS A 154 -9.83 16.91 -4.09
N ASP A 155 -10.46 17.37 -3.01
CA ASP A 155 -9.78 18.08 -1.93
C ASP A 155 -8.78 17.16 -1.21
N PHE A 156 -9.12 15.89 -1.00
CA PHE A 156 -8.20 14.89 -0.43
C PHE A 156 -6.97 14.64 -1.33
N LEU A 157 -7.18 14.40 -2.63
CA LEU A 157 -6.07 14.17 -3.57
C LEU A 157 -5.20 15.43 -3.73
N THR A 158 -5.83 16.62 -3.74
CA THR A 158 -5.12 17.91 -3.73
C THR A 158 -4.25 18.05 -2.49
N TYR A 159 -4.77 17.68 -1.32
CA TYR A 159 -4.00 17.67 -0.07
C TYR A 159 -2.81 16.71 -0.15
N LEU A 160 -2.98 15.50 -0.67
CA LEU A 160 -1.88 14.54 -0.83
C LEU A 160 -0.75 15.06 -1.73
N LYS A 161 -1.08 15.81 -2.79
CA LYS A 161 -0.06 16.36 -3.72
C LYS A 161 0.57 17.66 -3.25
N THR A 162 -0.19 18.52 -2.58
CA THR A 162 0.24 19.91 -2.31
C THR A 162 0.43 20.23 -0.83
N GLY A 163 -0.06 19.38 0.06
CA GLY A 163 -0.15 19.64 1.50
C GLY A 163 -1.19 20.69 1.89
N LYS A 164 -1.98 21.22 0.95
CA LYS A 164 -2.99 22.26 1.24
C LYS A 164 -4.31 21.64 1.69
N ALA A 165 -4.72 21.93 2.91
CA ALA A 165 -5.99 21.45 3.48
C ALA A 165 -7.16 22.38 3.12
N ASN A 166 -8.00 21.92 2.19
CA ASN A 166 -9.05 22.75 1.58
C ASN A 166 -10.45 22.49 2.17
N ASN A 167 -10.66 21.36 2.84
CA ASN A 167 -11.95 20.99 3.43
C ASN A 167 -11.80 20.52 4.89
N GLU A 168 -12.93 20.24 5.53
CA GLU A 168 -12.95 19.76 6.92
C GLU A 168 -12.12 18.48 7.10
N PHE A 169 -12.30 17.50 6.23
CA PHE A 169 -11.61 16.22 6.31
C PHE A 169 -10.08 16.37 6.27
N THR A 170 -9.55 17.13 5.31
CA THR A 170 -8.11 17.37 5.16
C THR A 170 -7.56 18.22 6.30
N ARG A 171 -8.35 19.11 6.89
CA ARG A 171 -7.96 19.87 8.09
C ARG A 171 -7.92 18.97 9.34
N GLU A 172 -8.84 18.03 9.49
CA GLU A 172 -8.80 17.05 10.57
C GLU A 172 -7.54 16.16 10.44
N ILE A 173 -7.22 15.71 9.22
CA ILE A 173 -5.98 14.97 8.93
C ILE A 173 -4.74 15.80 9.29
N GLU A 174 -4.66 17.04 8.82
CA GLU A 174 -3.53 17.94 9.11
C GLU A 174 -3.39 18.17 10.61
N THR A 175 -4.50 18.41 11.32
CA THR A 175 -4.51 18.59 12.78
C THR A 175 -3.92 17.37 13.48
N MET A 176 -4.37 16.16 13.12
CA MET A 176 -3.84 14.91 13.66
C MET A 176 -2.35 14.74 13.37
N ILE A 177 -1.90 15.08 12.16
CA ILE A 177 -0.49 15.05 11.77
C ILE A 177 0.33 16.01 12.64
N GLN A 178 -0.17 17.22 12.92
CA GLN A 178 0.53 18.17 13.77
C GLN A 178 0.57 17.71 15.23
N THR A 179 -0.52 17.14 15.76
CA THR A 179 -0.54 16.55 17.11
C THR A 179 0.46 15.42 17.24
N VAL A 180 0.52 14.51 16.26
CA VAL A 180 1.51 13.42 16.25
C VAL A 180 2.94 13.96 16.15
N LYS A 181 3.17 15.02 15.36
CA LYS A 181 4.48 15.68 15.28
C LYS A 181 4.88 16.36 16.59
N GLN A 182 3.94 16.82 17.40
CA GLN A 182 4.22 17.49 18.68
C GLN A 182 4.43 16.49 19.83
N ASN A 183 3.92 15.26 19.69
CA ASN A 183 4.13 14.20 20.67
C ASN A 183 5.52 13.55 20.52
N GLU A 184 6.40 13.77 21.50
CA GLU A 184 7.79 13.27 21.45
C GLU A 184 7.90 11.75 21.39
N GLN A 185 7.04 11.02 22.11
CA GLN A 185 7.03 9.57 22.10
C GLN A 185 6.60 9.02 20.73
N ALA A 186 5.56 9.61 20.14
CA ALA A 186 5.13 9.27 18.79
C ALA A 186 6.20 9.64 17.73
N ARG A 187 6.95 10.73 17.93
CA ARG A 187 8.12 11.09 17.11
C ARG A 187 9.23 10.06 17.21
N GLN A 188 9.53 9.55 18.41
CA GLN A 188 10.55 8.53 18.62
C GLN A 188 10.16 7.20 17.97
N GLU A 189 8.93 6.72 18.17
CA GLU A 189 8.40 5.54 17.49
C GLU A 189 8.47 5.69 15.96
N TYR A 190 8.06 6.85 15.44
CA TYR A 190 8.12 7.13 14.00
C TYR A 190 9.55 7.09 13.47
N ARG A 191 10.51 7.72 14.17
CA ARG A 191 11.92 7.70 13.76
C ARG A 191 12.45 6.27 13.68
N LEU A 192 12.21 5.46 14.72
CA LEU A 192 12.63 4.06 14.77
C LEU A 192 12.05 3.24 13.61
N LEU A 193 10.74 3.38 13.35
CA LEU A 193 10.06 2.72 12.24
C LEU A 193 10.61 3.15 10.88
N SER A 194 10.81 4.46 10.67
CA SER A 194 11.34 5.00 9.42
C SER A 194 12.78 4.56 9.15
N THR A 195 13.62 4.47 10.18
CA THR A 195 14.99 3.94 10.07
C THR A 195 14.97 2.46 9.70
N PHE A 196 14.09 1.68 10.32
CA PHE A 196 13.95 0.26 9.99
C PHE A 196 13.47 0.05 8.55
N GLU A 197 12.55 0.89 8.06
CA GLU A 197 12.07 0.87 6.68
C GLU A 197 13.17 1.27 5.68
N MET A 198 13.94 2.31 5.99
CA MET A 198 15.12 2.70 5.18
C MET A 198 16.12 1.55 5.12
N ASP A 199 16.48 0.93 6.24
CA ASP A 199 17.40 -0.21 6.28
C ASP A 199 16.90 -1.41 5.46
N ILE A 200 15.59 -1.69 5.44
CA ILE A 200 14.99 -2.75 4.62
C ILE A 200 15.10 -2.41 3.14
N ASN A 201 14.76 -1.17 2.76
CA ASN A 201 14.82 -0.70 1.38
C ASN A 201 16.26 -0.67 0.87
N ASP A 202 17.21 -0.15 1.65
CA ASP A 202 18.63 -0.12 1.32
C ASP A 202 19.17 -1.54 1.11
N LYS A 203 18.79 -2.50 1.97
CA LYS A 203 19.14 -3.91 1.79
C LYS A 203 18.51 -4.51 0.53
N ALA A 204 17.28 -4.14 0.19
CA ALA A 204 16.60 -4.62 -1.00
C ALA A 204 17.25 -4.05 -2.28
N GLU A 205 17.50 -2.74 -2.33
CA GLU A 205 18.22 -2.09 -3.43
C GLU A 205 19.62 -2.67 -3.59
N TYR A 206 20.34 -2.88 -2.49
CA TYR A 206 21.66 -3.50 -2.50
C TYR A 206 21.64 -4.93 -3.08
N ARG A 207 20.60 -5.72 -2.79
CA ARG A 207 20.41 -7.05 -3.40
C ARG A 207 20.20 -6.95 -4.91
N VAL A 208 19.37 -6.02 -5.38
CA VAL A 208 19.13 -5.80 -6.82
C VAL A 208 20.41 -5.36 -7.53
N LYS A 209 21.19 -4.46 -6.94
CA LYS A 209 22.50 -4.05 -7.44
C LYS A 209 23.45 -5.23 -7.57
N ARG A 210 23.52 -6.10 -6.54
CA ARG A 210 24.35 -7.33 -6.59
C ARG A 210 23.90 -8.34 -7.64
N GLU A 211 22.59 -8.55 -7.81
CA GLU A 211 22.08 -9.45 -8.86
C GLU A 211 22.36 -8.91 -10.27
N THR A 212 22.20 -7.61 -10.46
CA THR A 212 22.55 -6.94 -11.72
C THR A 212 24.03 -7.10 -12.04
N ALA A 213 24.90 -6.84 -11.05
CA ALA A 213 26.34 -7.00 -11.21
C ALA A 213 26.74 -8.47 -11.49
N LYS A 214 26.11 -9.46 -10.84
CA LYS A 214 26.32 -10.90 -11.14
C LYS A 214 25.97 -11.23 -12.58
N ASN A 215 24.81 -10.79 -13.05
CA ASN A 215 24.37 -11.05 -14.43
C ASN A 215 25.29 -10.39 -15.47
N MET A 216 25.81 -9.20 -15.17
CA MET A 216 26.76 -8.51 -16.03
C MET A 216 28.13 -9.21 -16.03
N LYS A 217 28.62 -9.67 -14.87
CA LYS A 217 29.87 -10.43 -14.76
C LYS A 217 29.78 -11.76 -15.53
N LEU A 218 28.66 -12.47 -15.43
CA LEU A 218 28.39 -13.69 -16.22
C LEU A 218 28.40 -13.46 -17.73
N LYS A 219 28.09 -12.22 -18.18
CA LYS A 219 28.13 -11.81 -19.58
C LYS A 219 29.47 -11.19 -19.99
N ASN A 220 30.51 -11.27 -19.14
CA ASN A 220 31.84 -10.72 -19.36
C ASN A 220 31.88 -9.21 -19.62
N PHE A 221 30.98 -8.44 -19.00
CA PHE A 221 31.10 -6.98 -18.99
C PHE A 221 32.28 -6.53 -18.11
N ASP A 222 32.92 -5.43 -18.48
CA ASP A 222 34.05 -4.86 -17.76
C ASP A 222 33.66 -4.39 -16.35
N THR A 223 34.54 -4.61 -15.37
CA THR A 223 34.32 -4.25 -13.96
C THR A 223 34.07 -2.76 -13.75
N VAL A 224 34.70 -1.89 -14.55
CA VAL A 224 34.49 -0.43 -14.53
C VAL A 224 33.07 -0.08 -14.94
N LEU A 225 32.55 -0.74 -15.99
CA LEU A 225 31.17 -0.54 -16.46
C LEU A 225 30.14 -1.10 -15.47
N ILE A 226 30.44 -2.24 -14.82
CA ILE A 226 29.57 -2.81 -13.77
C ILE A 226 29.50 -1.86 -12.57
N LYS A 227 30.62 -1.27 -12.16
CA LYS A 227 30.69 -0.28 -11.09
C LYS A 227 29.90 0.98 -11.43
N GLU A 228 30.02 1.49 -12.65
CA GLU A 228 29.28 2.67 -13.10
C GLU A 228 27.76 2.43 -13.11
N ILE A 229 27.32 1.26 -13.60
CA ILE A 229 25.89 0.93 -13.72
C ILE A 229 25.25 0.57 -12.38
N THR A 230 25.95 -0.16 -11.50
CA THR A 230 25.36 -0.67 -10.25
C THR A 230 25.69 0.18 -9.03
N GLY A 231 26.73 1.02 -9.11
CA GLY A 231 27.23 1.81 -7.98
C GLY A 231 27.91 0.99 -6.88
N LEU A 232 28.20 -0.30 -7.11
CA LEU A 232 28.94 -1.16 -6.18
C LEU A 232 30.45 -0.88 -6.25
N SER A 233 31.17 -1.08 -5.15
CA SER A 233 32.62 -0.97 -5.15
C SER A 233 33.29 -2.13 -5.90
N GLU A 234 34.50 -1.92 -6.42
CA GLU A 234 35.29 -2.98 -7.09
C GLU A 234 35.46 -4.22 -6.20
N ALA A 235 35.77 -4.03 -4.91
CA ALA A 235 35.91 -5.13 -3.96
C ALA A 235 34.61 -5.93 -3.76
N GLU A 236 33.44 -5.31 -3.95
CA GLU A 236 32.16 -6.02 -3.90
C GLU A 236 31.90 -6.80 -5.19
N ILE A 237 32.23 -6.23 -6.35
CA ILE A 237 32.06 -6.85 -7.67
C ILE A 237 33.02 -8.04 -7.86
N GLU A 238 34.25 -7.94 -7.36
CA GLU A 238 35.24 -9.03 -7.37
C GLU A 238 34.74 -10.26 -6.58
N LYS A 239 34.02 -10.02 -5.48
CA LYS A 239 33.45 -11.06 -4.60
C LYS A 239 32.15 -11.69 -5.13
N LEU A 240 31.57 -11.20 -6.23
CA LEU A 240 30.36 -11.75 -6.86
C LEU A 240 30.65 -12.97 -7.72
#